data_AF-A0A9X2YXR1-F1
#
_entry.id   AF-A0A9X2YXR1-F1
#
_cell.length_a   1.000
_cell.length_b   1.000
_cell.length_c   1.000
_cell.angle_alpha   90.00
_cell.angle_beta   90.00
_cell.angle_gamma   90.00
#
_symmetry.space_group_name_H-M   'P 1'
#
loop_
_entity.id
_entity.type
_entity.pdbx_description
1 polymer ?
#
loop_
_entity_poly.entity_id
_entity_poly.type
_entity_poly.pdbx_seq_one_letter_code
_entity_poly.pdbx_strand_id
1 'polypeptide(L)'
;MGKLNELKTLIENYEERKIGLSEIISLIKDLTQKDVTQYDLDNYSASQDLESFCKVLLIESIKDWENIDDKMALILINEIVNNEIDDSVILRNSKALEKRYGKPQGTIYSMIFYDGLDDDEILIELKKDTIIRL
;
A
#
# COMPACT_ATOMS: atom_id res chain seq x y z
N MET A 1 15.07 -16.94 9.95
CA MET A 1 14.83 -15.49 10.08
C MET A 1 13.62 -15.18 9.23
N GLY A 2 12.60 -14.48 9.73
CA GLY A 2 11.42 -14.15 8.92
C GLY A 2 11.75 -13.10 7.86
N LYS A 3 11.03 -13.07 6.72
CA LYS A 3 11.26 -12.11 5.63
C LYS A 3 11.30 -10.64 6.11
N LEU A 4 10.50 -10.31 7.13
CA LEU A 4 10.50 -8.99 7.75
C LEU A 4 11.87 -8.62 8.34
N ASN A 5 12.46 -9.50 9.15
CA ASN A 5 13.75 -9.24 9.78
C ASN A 5 14.88 -9.20 8.74
N GLU A 6 14.80 -10.06 7.71
CA GLU A 6 15.73 -10.03 6.58
C GLU A 6 15.70 -8.67 5.86
N LEU A 7 14.50 -8.17 5.53
CA LEU A 7 14.33 -6.89 4.86
C LEU A 7 14.79 -5.70 5.74
N LYS A 8 14.48 -5.72 7.04
CA LYS A 8 14.95 -4.70 8.00
C LYS A 8 16.48 -4.64 7.98
N THR A 9 17.15 -5.78 8.11
CA THR A 9 18.62 -5.85 8.08
C THR A 9 19.20 -5.40 6.75
N LEU A 10 18.55 -5.69 5.62
CA LEU A 10 18.98 -5.19 4.31
C LEU A 10 18.95 -3.66 4.25
N ILE A 11 17.86 -3.04 4.70
CA ILE A 11 17.73 -1.57 4.69
C ILE A 11 18.70 -0.93 5.68
N GLU A 12 18.85 -1.47 6.89
CA GLU A 12 19.84 -1.00 7.87
C GLU A 12 21.27 -1.05 7.31
N ASN A 13 21.63 -2.13 6.60
CA ASN A 13 22.94 -2.22 5.94
C ASN A 13 23.13 -1.16 4.85
N TYR A 14 22.07 -0.77 4.14
CA TYR A 14 22.12 0.32 3.16
C TYR A 14 22.29 1.68 3.86
N GLU A 15 21.55 1.94 4.93
CA GLU A 15 21.66 3.16 5.75
C GLU A 15 23.06 3.33 6.35
N GLU A 16 23.66 2.22 6.79
CA GLU A 16 25.03 2.15 7.30
C GLU A 16 26.10 2.13 6.19
N ARG A 17 25.70 2.22 4.91
CA ARG A 17 26.57 2.23 3.72
C ARG A 17 27.43 0.97 3.56
N LYS A 18 26.97 -0.17 4.10
CA LYS A 18 27.62 -1.48 3.96
C LYS A 18 27.35 -2.13 2.60
N ILE A 19 26.23 -1.77 1.97
CA ILE A 19 25.83 -2.22 0.63
C ILE A 19 25.51 -1.02 -0.25
N GLY A 20 25.72 -1.16 -1.56
CA GLY A 20 25.47 -0.09 -2.53
C GLY A 20 24.01 0.00 -2.97
N LEU A 21 23.62 1.16 -3.52
CA LEU A 21 22.26 1.42 -4.01
C LEU A 21 21.75 0.37 -5.01
N SER A 22 22.56 0.02 -6.02
CA SER A 22 22.17 -0.97 -7.04
C SER A 22 21.97 -2.36 -6.46
N GLU A 23 22.76 -2.71 -5.44
CA GLU A 23 22.69 -3.99 -4.76
C GLU A 23 21.42 -4.08 -3.91
N ILE A 24 21.13 -3.08 -3.06
CA ILE A 24 19.92 -3.10 -2.22
C ILE A 24 18.64 -3.11 -3.04
N ILE A 25 18.56 -2.34 -4.14
CA ILE A 25 17.39 -2.35 -5.02
C ILE A 25 17.15 -3.75 -5.61
N SER A 26 18.21 -4.42 -6.05
CA SER A 26 18.11 -5.79 -6.57
C SER A 26 17.65 -6.76 -5.48
N LEU A 27 18.24 -6.72 -4.29
CA LEU A 27 17.90 -7.62 -3.18
C LEU A 27 16.46 -7.43 -2.71
N ILE A 28 15.99 -6.17 -2.61
CA ILE A 28 14.59 -5.87 -2.26
C ILE A 28 13.65 -6.40 -3.34
N LYS A 29 13.97 -6.20 -4.62
CA LYS A 29 13.17 -6.71 -5.73
C LYS A 29 13.07 -8.22 -5.72
N ASP A 30 14.17 -8.93 -5.47
CA ASP A 30 14.16 -10.39 -5.38
C ASP A 30 13.31 -10.88 -4.20
N LEU A 31 13.41 -10.22 -3.04
CA LEU A 31 12.69 -10.62 -1.82
C LEU A 31 11.19 -10.31 -1.87
N THR A 32 10.82 -9.16 -2.45
CA THR A 32 9.47 -8.57 -2.36
C THR A 32 8.71 -8.55 -3.68
N GLN A 33 9.39 -8.76 -4.80
CA GLN A 33 8.88 -8.63 -6.16
C GLN A 33 8.36 -7.21 -6.48
N LYS A 34 8.76 -6.21 -5.70
CA LYS A 34 8.41 -4.79 -5.90
C LYS A 34 9.63 -3.99 -6.29
N ASP A 35 9.41 -3.00 -7.15
CA ASP A 35 10.41 -1.99 -7.45
C ASP A 35 10.44 -0.93 -6.34
N VAL A 36 11.64 -0.56 -5.92
CA VAL A 36 11.91 0.54 -4.99
C VAL A 36 12.94 1.46 -5.60
N THR A 37 12.78 2.75 -5.37
CA THR A 37 13.71 3.79 -5.82
C THR A 37 14.64 4.21 -4.69
N GLN A 38 15.72 4.90 -5.03
CA GLN A 38 16.55 5.57 -4.03
C GLN A 38 15.72 6.55 -3.19
N TYR A 39 14.79 7.28 -3.81
CA TYR A 39 13.95 8.24 -3.10
C TYR A 39 13.13 7.56 -2.00
N ASP A 40 12.56 6.37 -2.28
CA ASP A 40 11.81 5.60 -1.29
C ASP A 40 12.69 5.20 -0.11
N LEU A 41 13.89 4.68 -0.38
CA LEU A 41 14.85 4.25 0.65
C LEU A 41 15.40 5.41 1.48
N ASP A 42 15.63 6.57 0.86
CA ASP A 42 16.22 7.72 1.53
C ASP A 42 15.18 8.54 2.31
N ASN A 43 13.88 8.40 2.01
CA ASN A 43 12.83 9.26 2.57
C ASN A 43 11.69 8.52 3.29
N TYR A 44 11.68 7.18 3.36
CA TYR A 44 10.57 6.46 4.03
C TYR A 44 10.35 6.95 5.48
N SER A 45 11.45 7.23 6.20
CA SER A 45 11.46 7.64 7.62
C SER A 45 10.78 8.98 7.89
N ALA A 46 10.54 9.80 6.84
CA ALA A 46 9.75 11.02 6.95
C ALA A 46 8.25 10.75 7.11
N SER A 47 7.79 9.54 6.78
CA SER A 47 6.36 9.18 6.72
C SER A 47 5.97 7.96 7.55
N GLN A 48 6.91 7.04 7.81
CA GLN A 48 6.65 5.78 8.50
C GLN A 48 7.94 5.23 9.11
N ASP A 49 7.84 4.35 10.11
CA ASP A 49 8.99 3.64 10.65
C ASP A 49 9.49 2.51 9.72
N LEU A 50 10.69 1.99 9.99
CA LEU A 50 11.32 0.94 9.19
C LEU A 50 10.47 -0.34 9.14
N GLU A 51 9.80 -0.70 10.24
CA GLU A 51 8.98 -1.91 10.28
C GLU A 51 7.74 -1.78 9.39
N SER A 52 7.03 -0.65 9.49
CA SER A 52 5.88 -0.33 8.64
C SER A 52 6.28 -0.27 7.17
N PHE A 53 7.40 0.37 6.85
CA PHE A 53 7.94 0.38 5.48
C PHE A 53 8.22 -1.04 4.96
N CYS A 54 8.85 -1.89 5.77
CA CYS A 54 9.10 -3.28 5.41
C CYS A 54 7.80 -4.07 5.21
N LYS A 55 6.78 -3.87 6.05
CA LYS A 55 5.46 -4.51 5.90
C LYS A 55 4.80 -4.08 4.58
N VAL A 56 4.86 -2.79 4.25
CA VAL A 56 4.38 -2.25 2.96
C VAL A 56 5.08 -2.90 1.77
N LEU A 57 6.39 -3.15 1.86
CA LEU A 57 7.12 -3.84 0.80
C LEU A 57 6.79 -5.33 0.74
N LEU A 58 6.59 -6.00 1.87
CA LEU A 58 6.32 -7.43 1.92
C LEU A 58 4.86 -7.81 1.65
N ILE A 59 3.91 -6.89 1.82
CA ILE A 59 2.50 -7.25 1.68
C ILE A 59 2.15 -7.60 0.23
N GLU A 60 1.55 -8.78 0.05
CA GLU A 60 1.13 -9.23 -1.28
C GLU A 60 -0.09 -8.44 -1.76
N SER A 61 -0.08 -8.05 -3.03
CA SER A 61 -1.25 -7.44 -3.66
C SER A 61 -2.38 -8.45 -3.83
N ILE A 62 -3.64 -8.01 -3.72
CA ILE A 62 -4.81 -8.82 -4.02
C ILE A 62 -4.83 -9.11 -5.53
N LYS A 63 -4.57 -10.37 -5.91
CA LYS A 63 -4.43 -10.78 -7.32
C LYS A 63 -5.77 -10.76 -8.06
N ASP A 64 -6.82 -11.27 -7.43
CA ASP A 64 -8.17 -11.39 -8.02
C ASP A 64 -9.01 -10.14 -7.79
N TRP A 65 -8.39 -8.96 -7.87
CA TRP A 65 -9.05 -7.68 -7.62
C TRP A 65 -10.24 -7.43 -8.56
N GLU A 66 -10.25 -8.01 -9.76
CA GLU A 66 -11.35 -7.91 -10.74
C GLU A 66 -12.65 -8.54 -10.22
N ASN A 67 -12.54 -9.55 -9.36
CA ASN A 67 -13.68 -10.32 -8.83
C ASN A 67 -14.20 -9.77 -7.49
N ILE A 68 -13.71 -8.61 -7.04
CA ILE A 68 -14.25 -7.94 -5.86
C ILE A 68 -15.70 -7.54 -6.15
N ASP A 69 -16.64 -8.19 -5.46
CA ASP A 69 -18.05 -7.83 -5.42
C ASP A 69 -18.32 -6.84 -4.28
N ASP A 70 -19.56 -6.38 -4.15
CA ASP A 70 -19.94 -5.39 -3.14
C ASP A 70 -19.67 -5.86 -1.70
N LYS A 71 -19.88 -7.15 -1.43
CA LYS A 71 -19.66 -7.72 -0.10
C LYS A 71 -18.17 -7.73 0.23
N MET A 72 -17.34 -8.16 -0.70
CA MET A 72 -15.90 -8.14 -0.56
C MET A 72 -15.38 -6.70 -0.46
N ALA A 73 -15.95 -5.77 -1.23
CA ALA A 73 -15.58 -4.37 -1.17
C ALA A 73 -15.84 -3.78 0.23
N LEU A 74 -17.02 -4.02 0.81
CA LEU A 74 -17.33 -3.59 2.18
C LEU A 74 -16.40 -4.20 3.22
N ILE A 75 -16.03 -5.47 3.07
CA ILE A 75 -15.04 -6.12 3.96
C ILE A 75 -13.69 -5.39 3.88
N LEU A 76 -13.22 -5.09 2.68
CA LEU A 76 -11.95 -4.39 2.47
C LEU A 76 -11.99 -2.95 2.99
N ILE A 77 -13.10 -2.23 2.80
CA ILE A 77 -13.29 -0.88 3.33
C ILE A 77 -13.30 -0.91 4.86
N ASN A 78 -14.07 -1.82 5.46
CA ASN A 78 -14.09 -2.04 6.91
C ASN A 78 -12.70 -2.35 7.45
N GLU A 79 -11.92 -3.18 6.76
CA GLU A 79 -10.54 -3.47 7.16
C GLU A 79 -9.67 -2.21 7.15
N ILE A 80 -9.87 -1.29 6.20
CA ILE A 80 -9.12 -0.02 6.16
C ILE A 80 -9.55 0.88 7.32
N VAL A 81 -10.86 1.11 7.48
CA VAL A 81 -11.42 2.01 8.49
C VAL A 81 -11.10 1.53 9.92
N ASN A 82 -11.10 0.22 10.16
CA ASN A 82 -10.81 -0.35 11.47
C ASN A 82 -9.32 -0.60 11.75
N ASN A 83 -8.43 -0.53 10.74
CA ASN A 83 -6.98 -0.70 10.90
C ASN A 83 -6.21 0.60 10.63
N GLU A 84 -6.46 1.63 11.45
CA GLU A 84 -5.78 2.93 11.34
C GLU A 84 -4.25 2.86 11.55
N ILE A 85 -3.71 1.75 12.04
CA ILE A 85 -2.30 1.60 12.43
C ILE A 85 -1.48 0.80 11.42
N ASP A 86 -2.12 -0.02 10.57
CA ASP A 86 -1.40 -0.88 9.63
C ASP A 86 -1.45 -0.31 8.20
N ASP A 87 -0.50 0.58 7.91
CA ASP A 87 -0.33 1.19 6.59
C ASP A 87 -0.24 0.17 5.45
N SER A 88 0.24 -1.05 5.73
CA SER A 88 0.34 -2.09 4.72
C SER A 88 -1.05 -2.60 4.30
N VAL A 89 -1.95 -2.80 5.27
CA VAL A 89 -3.34 -3.21 5.03
C VAL A 89 -4.10 -2.10 4.32
N ILE A 90 -3.97 -0.86 4.81
CA ILE A 90 -4.57 0.33 4.18
C ILE A 90 -4.17 0.40 2.72
N LEU A 91 -2.86 0.32 2.43
CA LEU A 91 -2.33 0.41 1.08
C LEU A 91 -2.79 -0.74 0.18
N ARG A 92 -2.73 -1.99 0.68
CA ARG A 92 -3.13 -3.19 -0.09
C ARG A 92 -4.59 -3.11 -0.51
N ASN A 93 -5.47 -2.81 0.44
CA ASN A 93 -6.92 -2.81 0.23
C ASN A 93 -7.32 -1.61 -0.64
N SER A 94 -6.78 -0.41 -0.35
CA SER A 94 -7.05 0.79 -1.14
C SER A 94 -6.67 0.58 -2.61
N LYS A 95 -5.47 0.07 -2.88
CA LYS A 95 -5.02 -0.21 -4.26
C LYS A 95 -5.92 -1.20 -4.99
N ALA A 96 -6.40 -2.24 -4.30
CA ALA A 96 -7.28 -3.23 -4.91
C ALA A 96 -8.65 -2.63 -5.27
N LEU A 97 -9.24 -1.86 -4.35
CA LEU A 97 -10.52 -1.17 -4.57
C LEU A 97 -10.40 -0.11 -5.67
N GLU A 98 -9.39 0.75 -5.60
CA GLU A 98 -9.16 1.80 -6.61
C GLU A 98 -9.00 1.18 -8.00
N LYS A 99 -8.25 0.08 -8.11
CA LYS A 99 -8.11 -0.63 -9.38
C LYS A 99 -9.43 -1.26 -9.85
N ARG A 100 -10.17 -1.92 -8.95
CA ARG A 100 -11.46 -2.57 -9.25
C ARG A 100 -12.51 -1.59 -9.78
N TYR A 101 -12.55 -0.39 -9.21
CA TYR A 101 -13.54 0.63 -9.53
C TYR A 101 -13.02 1.73 -10.46
N GLY A 102 -11.80 1.56 -11.01
CA GLY A 102 -11.23 2.52 -11.96
C GLY A 102 -10.98 3.91 -11.37
N LYS A 103 -10.61 3.97 -10.09
CA LYS A 103 -10.33 5.23 -9.38
C LYS A 103 -8.85 5.59 -9.39
N PRO A 104 -8.52 6.89 -9.38
CA PRO A 104 -7.15 7.35 -9.17
C PRO A 104 -6.57 6.83 -7.84
N GLN A 105 -5.24 6.70 -7.79
CA GLN A 105 -4.55 6.35 -6.55
C GLN A 105 -4.78 7.40 -5.46
N GLY A 106 -5.08 6.95 -4.24
CA GLY A 106 -5.32 7.82 -3.08
C GLY A 106 -6.76 8.28 -2.93
N THR A 107 -7.67 7.85 -3.82
CA THR A 107 -9.10 8.14 -3.75
C THR A 107 -9.71 7.61 -2.46
N ILE A 108 -9.40 6.36 -2.08
CA ILE A 108 -9.94 5.76 -0.86
C ILE A 108 -9.43 6.49 0.39
N TYR A 109 -8.14 6.84 0.41
CA TYR A 109 -7.55 7.61 1.50
C TYR A 109 -8.23 8.99 1.65
N SER A 110 -8.51 9.67 0.53
CA SER A 110 -9.26 10.93 0.51
C SER A 110 -10.63 10.77 1.18
N MET A 111 -11.39 9.78 0.74
CA MET A 111 -12.75 9.54 1.22
C MET A 111 -12.81 9.28 2.73
N ILE A 112 -11.87 8.49 3.24
CA ILE A 112 -11.85 8.10 4.66
C ILE A 112 -11.33 9.24 5.53
N PHE A 113 -10.14 9.79 5.23
CA PHE A 113 -9.41 10.66 6.16
C PHE A 113 -9.64 12.15 5.93
N TYR A 114 -10.15 12.56 4.77
CA TYR A 114 -10.44 13.96 4.47
C TYR A 114 -11.94 14.24 4.35
N ASP A 115 -12.66 13.39 3.61
CA ASP A 115 -14.10 13.58 3.40
C ASP A 115 -14.93 13.00 4.55
N GLY A 116 -14.36 12.06 5.33
CA GLY A 116 -14.99 11.48 6.51
C GLY A 116 -16.19 10.58 6.19
N LEU A 117 -16.17 9.92 5.03
CA LEU A 117 -17.25 9.05 4.57
C LEU A 117 -17.28 7.73 5.35
N ASP A 118 -18.48 7.21 5.59
CA ASP A 118 -18.66 5.85 6.13
C ASP A 118 -18.51 4.76 5.04
N ASP A 119 -18.50 3.49 5.47
CA ASP A 119 -18.24 2.35 4.57
C ASP A 119 -19.22 2.25 3.40
N ASP A 120 -20.51 2.53 3.67
CA ASP A 120 -21.57 2.44 2.67
C ASP A 120 -21.46 3.62 1.69
N GLU A 121 -21.18 4.82 2.20
CA GLU A 121 -20.92 6.02 1.40
C GLU A 121 -19.71 5.84 0.48
N ILE A 122 -18.62 5.25 0.97
CA ILE A 122 -17.43 4.92 0.19
C ILE A 122 -17.78 3.97 -0.95
N LEU A 123 -18.53 2.89 -0.67
CA LEU A 123 -18.93 1.93 -1.72
C LEU A 123 -19.81 2.59 -2.79
N ILE A 124 -20.74 3.47 -2.38
CA ILE A 124 -21.58 4.23 -3.31
C ILE A 124 -20.71 5.11 -4.21
N GLU A 125 -19.73 5.82 -3.65
CA GLU A 125 -18.85 6.73 -4.39
C GLU A 125 -17.88 5.98 -5.32
N LEU A 126 -17.37 4.83 -4.89
CA LEU A 126 -16.56 3.92 -5.72
C LEU A 126 -17.28 3.52 -7.00
N LYS A 127 -18.60 3.28 -6.93
CA LYS A 127 -19.42 2.87 -8.09
C LYS A 127 -19.78 3.99 -9.04
N LYS A 128 -19.60 5.26 -8.67
CA LYS A 128 -19.89 6.38 -9.58
C LYS A 128 -18.85 6.42 -10.68
N ASP A 129 -19.28 6.54 -11.94
CA ASP A 129 -18.36 6.71 -13.06
C ASP A 129 -17.60 8.04 -12.93
N THR A 130 -16.27 7.95 -12.81
CA THR A 130 -15.38 9.12 -12.87
C THR A 130 -15.08 9.49 -14.34
N ILE A 131 -16.12 9.80 -15.12
CA ILE A 131 -15.93 10.45 -16.43
C ILE A 131 -15.74 11.94 -16.18
N ILE A 132 -14.50 12.38 -16.03
CA ILE A 132 -14.14 13.79 -16.18
C ILE A 132 -14.15 14.08 -17.69
N ARG A 133 -15.23 14.70 -18.19
CA ARG A 133 -15.17 15.37 -19.50
C ARG A 133 -14.34 16.64 -19.33
N LEU A 134 -13.11 16.63 -19.83
CA LEU A 134 -12.34 17.84 -20.07
C LEU A 134 -12.93 18.62 -21.25
#